data_AF-A0A9Q3UQP0-F1
#
_entry.id   AF-A0A9Q3UQP0-F1
#
_cell.length_a   1.000
_cell.length_b   1.000
_cell.length_c   1.000
_cell.angle_alpha   90.00
_cell.angle_beta   90.00
_cell.angle_gamma   90.00
#
_symmetry.space_group_name_H-M   'P 1'
#
loop_
_entity.id
_entity.type
_entity.pdbx_description
1 polymer ?
#
loop_
_entity_poly.entity_id
_entity_poly.type
_entity_poly.pdbx_seq_one_letter_code
_entity_poly.pdbx_strand_id
1 'polypeptide(L)'
;MSIEMKKLALAGLVGVAAYGFAGSAAAQTCAGTSTTATDGTWECVEYQDGTSSTYNAAPTGVWFGPGGTDSNSDTFTFTGNSTLNYSFITATCGLTLEGHVRKNSDNSISIRVVDGDVSGTGTCASIGVGGFPWYASDSTSFSDSSSVDGAGTPGDVHPPATGVTSANIGQIEVSIFGSTVCTGYMPDVEFGNGNPVTNSSYFDFDNDIVGTACGVSGVLSSVLNEDVNAW
;
A
#
# COMPACT_ATOMS: atom_id res chain seq x y z
N MET A 1 -43.18 36.88 34.23
CA MET A 1 -42.61 35.88 35.15
C MET A 1 -41.62 35.06 34.33
N SER A 2 -40.32 35.33 34.44
CA SER A 2 -39.38 34.73 35.40
C SER A 2 -38.74 33.43 34.89
N ILE A 3 -37.46 33.55 34.53
CA ILE A 3 -36.32 32.68 34.89
C ILE A 3 -36.15 31.31 34.17
N GLU A 4 -35.08 31.30 33.36
CA GLU A 4 -33.95 30.34 33.23
C GLU A 4 -34.10 28.84 32.93
N MET A 5 -33.26 28.46 31.95
CA MET A 5 -32.40 27.27 31.83
C MET A 5 -32.69 26.05 32.70
N LYS A 6 -32.91 24.90 32.06
CA LYS A 6 -32.31 23.62 32.47
C LYS A 6 -31.82 22.82 31.27
N LYS A 7 -30.53 22.50 31.30
CA LYS A 7 -29.88 21.43 30.53
C LYS A 7 -30.31 20.05 31.08
N LEU A 8 -30.11 19.03 30.24
CA LEU A 8 -29.80 17.61 30.53
C LEU A 8 -30.92 16.56 30.70
N ALA A 9 -30.57 15.37 30.19
CA ALA A 9 -31.16 14.01 30.24
C ALA A 9 -32.21 13.72 29.14
N LEU A 10 -31.89 12.99 28.04
CA LEU A 10 -31.40 11.61 27.91
C LEU A 10 -32.29 10.59 28.64
N ALA A 11 -33.13 9.88 27.87
CA ALA A 11 -33.26 8.41 27.87
C ALA A 11 -34.61 7.96 27.29
N GLY A 12 -34.55 7.03 26.32
CA GLY A 12 -35.58 6.00 26.19
C GLY A 12 -36.55 6.13 25.02
N LEU A 13 -36.12 5.71 23.82
CA LEU A 13 -36.96 4.81 23.03
C LEU A 13 -36.08 3.97 22.10
N VAL A 14 -35.70 2.82 22.63
CA VAL A 14 -35.22 1.66 21.89
C VAL A 14 -36.40 1.13 21.07
N GLY A 15 -36.27 1.15 19.75
CA GLY A 15 -37.25 0.63 18.81
C GLY A 15 -36.50 0.04 17.62
N VAL A 16 -36.42 -1.29 17.61
CA VAL A 16 -35.74 -2.17 16.66
C VAL A 16 -36.02 -1.80 15.19
N ALA A 17 -34.97 -1.43 14.47
CA ALA A 17 -34.80 -1.66 13.04
C ALA A 17 -33.33 -2.02 12.78
N ALA A 18 -32.88 -3.09 13.44
CA ALA A 18 -31.63 -3.76 13.12
C ALA A 18 -31.96 -4.88 12.14
N TYR A 19 -31.87 -4.62 10.83
CA TYR A 19 -31.61 -5.61 9.76
C TYR A 19 -31.41 -4.86 8.43
N GLY A 20 -30.18 -4.89 7.90
CA GLY A 20 -29.75 -4.29 6.63
C GLY A 20 -29.39 -2.81 6.78
N PHE A 21 -28.14 -2.38 6.96
CA PHE A 21 -26.90 -2.82 6.35
C PHE A 21 -25.80 -2.80 7.41
N ALA A 22 -25.67 -3.88 8.17
CA ALA A 22 -24.32 -4.32 8.51
C ALA A 22 -23.77 -4.81 7.17
N GLY A 23 -23.05 -3.94 6.46
CA GLY A 23 -22.06 -4.42 5.52
C GLY A 23 -21.12 -5.25 6.39
N SER A 24 -21.41 -6.55 6.47
CA SER A 24 -20.42 -7.52 6.86
C SER A 24 -19.26 -7.25 5.92
N ALA A 25 -18.24 -6.54 6.43
CA ALA A 25 -16.88 -6.97 6.20
C ALA A 25 -16.92 -8.46 6.54
N ALA A 26 -17.23 -9.29 5.55
CA ALA A 26 -17.01 -10.71 5.68
C ALA A 26 -15.55 -10.77 6.09
N ALA A 27 -15.27 -11.29 7.29
CA ALA A 27 -13.92 -11.70 7.63
C ALA A 27 -13.45 -12.49 6.42
N GLN A 28 -12.54 -11.91 5.64
CA GLN A 28 -12.13 -12.50 4.38
C GLN A 28 -11.36 -13.75 4.78
N THR A 29 -12.04 -14.89 4.71
CA THR A 29 -11.42 -16.19 4.91
C THR A 29 -10.41 -16.33 3.79
N CYS A 30 -9.15 -16.51 4.13
CA CYS A 30 -8.13 -16.67 3.11
C CYS A 30 -8.51 -17.87 2.25
N ALA A 31 -8.52 -17.69 0.94
CA ALA A 31 -8.93 -18.72 0.01
C ALA A 31 -8.08 -19.99 0.25
N GLY A 32 -8.69 -21.02 0.82
CA GLY A 32 -8.02 -22.30 1.12
C GLY A 32 -7.50 -22.50 2.55
N THR A 33 -7.63 -21.54 3.47
CA THR A 33 -7.37 -21.77 4.90
C THR A 33 -8.67 -21.64 5.72
N SER A 34 -8.86 -22.55 6.68
CA SER A 34 -9.97 -22.46 7.63
C SER A 34 -9.71 -21.45 8.75
N THR A 35 -8.72 -20.56 8.58
CA THR A 35 -8.34 -19.58 9.59
C THR A 35 -9.23 -18.36 9.43
N THR A 36 -9.81 -17.93 10.55
CA THR A 36 -10.50 -16.65 10.63
C THR A 36 -9.42 -15.59 10.67
N ALA A 37 -9.50 -14.55 9.84
CA ALA A 37 -8.58 -13.41 9.91
C ALA A 37 -8.43 -12.99 11.38
N THR A 38 -7.22 -13.08 11.92
CA THR A 38 -6.95 -12.69 13.29
C THR A 38 -6.85 -11.17 13.30
N ASP A 39 -7.66 -10.49 14.12
CA ASP A 39 -7.67 -9.03 14.17
C ASP A 39 -6.24 -8.48 14.38
N GLY A 40 -5.77 -7.64 13.47
CA GLY A 40 -4.53 -6.87 13.65
C GLY A 40 -3.24 -7.56 13.18
N THR A 41 -3.32 -8.51 12.26
CA THR A 41 -2.13 -9.10 11.61
C THR A 41 -2.42 -9.61 10.20
N TRP A 42 -1.51 -9.37 9.24
CA TRP A 42 -1.57 -10.05 7.94
C TRP A 42 -1.02 -11.49 7.98
N GLU A 43 -1.90 -12.45 7.73
CA GLU A 43 -1.60 -13.89 7.59
C GLU A 43 -1.74 -14.34 6.13
N CYS A 44 -2.41 -13.51 5.34
CA CYS A 44 -2.95 -13.87 4.05
C CYS A 44 -2.64 -12.79 3.04
N VAL A 45 -2.22 -13.24 1.85
CA VAL A 45 -1.97 -12.41 0.70
C VAL A 45 -2.79 -13.01 -0.42
N GLU A 46 -3.60 -12.17 -1.06
CA GLU A 46 -4.39 -12.57 -2.21
C GLU A 46 -4.25 -11.53 -3.31
N TYR A 47 -4.44 -11.96 -4.57
CA TYR A 47 -4.30 -11.09 -5.73
C TYR A 47 -5.41 -11.30 -6.76
N GLN A 48 -5.69 -10.28 -7.55
CA GLN A 48 -6.53 -10.38 -8.75
C GLN A 48 -5.64 -10.44 -9.99
N ASP A 49 -6.08 -11.21 -10.99
CA ASP A 49 -5.30 -11.56 -12.19
C ASP A 49 -5.70 -10.81 -13.47
N GLY A 50 -6.50 -9.76 -13.33
CA GLY A 50 -7.07 -8.96 -14.41
C GLY A 50 -8.31 -9.58 -15.06
N THR A 51 -8.61 -10.86 -14.80
CA THR A 51 -9.71 -11.59 -15.48
C THR A 51 -11.01 -11.59 -14.69
N SER A 52 -10.95 -11.37 -13.38
CA SER A 52 -12.07 -11.42 -12.45
C SER A 52 -11.86 -10.47 -11.26
N SER A 53 -12.96 -10.12 -10.58
CA SER A 53 -12.91 -9.43 -9.28
C SER A 53 -12.69 -10.39 -8.10
N THR A 54 -12.55 -11.68 -8.38
CA THR A 54 -12.24 -12.71 -7.37
C THR A 54 -10.75 -12.74 -7.09
N TYR A 55 -10.39 -12.85 -5.81
CA TYR A 55 -9.01 -12.95 -5.38
C TYR A 55 -8.53 -14.41 -5.39
N ASN A 56 -7.28 -14.59 -5.84
CA ASN A 56 -6.52 -15.84 -5.84
C ASN A 56 -5.56 -15.85 -4.64
N ALA A 57 -5.35 -17.01 -4.02
CA ALA A 57 -4.35 -17.15 -2.96
C ALA A 57 -2.93 -16.96 -3.52
N ALA A 58 -2.11 -16.13 -2.86
CA ALA A 58 -0.73 -15.90 -3.26
C ALA A 58 0.14 -17.16 -3.15
N PRO A 59 1.03 -17.41 -4.13
CA PRO A 59 2.02 -18.47 -4.01
C PRO A 59 3.05 -18.14 -2.90
N THR A 60 3.52 -19.17 -2.20
CA THR A 60 4.50 -19.00 -1.10
C THR A 60 5.93 -19.16 -1.60
N GLY A 61 6.82 -18.26 -1.16
CA GLY A 61 8.26 -18.33 -1.39
C GLY A 61 8.73 -17.93 -2.78
N VAL A 62 7.84 -17.38 -3.62
CA VAL A 62 8.16 -16.91 -4.97
C VAL A 62 7.63 -15.50 -5.18
N TRP A 63 8.36 -14.71 -5.97
CA TRP A 63 7.88 -13.43 -6.47
C TRP A 63 6.76 -13.67 -7.48
N PHE A 64 5.73 -12.82 -7.46
CA PHE A 64 4.61 -12.89 -8.39
C PHE A 64 4.01 -11.51 -8.69
N GLY A 65 3.47 -11.36 -9.90
CA GLY A 65 2.53 -10.31 -10.29
C GLY A 65 1.09 -10.83 -10.46
N PRO A 66 0.18 -10.05 -11.08
CA PRO A 66 -1.21 -10.45 -11.32
C PRO A 66 -1.39 -11.81 -12.01
N GLY A 67 -0.51 -12.17 -12.93
CA GLY A 67 -0.49 -13.47 -13.63
C GLY A 67 0.10 -14.62 -12.81
N GLY A 68 0.53 -14.37 -11.57
CA GLY A 68 1.11 -15.36 -10.67
C GLY A 68 2.56 -15.75 -11.01
N THR A 69 3.28 -14.94 -11.80
CA THR A 69 4.65 -15.23 -12.25
C THR A 69 5.63 -14.12 -11.89
N ASP A 70 6.92 -14.47 -11.86
CA ASP A 70 8.02 -13.51 -11.67
C ASP A 70 8.54 -12.95 -13.02
N SER A 71 7.64 -12.55 -13.90
CA SER A 71 8.03 -11.94 -15.19
C SER A 71 8.02 -10.42 -15.07
N ASN A 72 8.95 -9.74 -15.73
CA ASN A 72 8.90 -8.27 -15.85
C ASN A 72 7.68 -7.78 -16.66
N SER A 73 7.01 -8.66 -17.38
CA SER A 73 5.75 -8.37 -18.07
C SER A 73 4.51 -8.67 -17.21
N ASP A 74 4.72 -9.09 -15.97
CA ASP A 74 3.69 -9.51 -15.01
C ASP A 74 3.95 -8.80 -13.69
N THR A 75 3.49 -7.55 -13.58
CA THR A 75 3.73 -6.66 -12.44
C THR A 75 2.42 -6.08 -11.95
N PHE A 76 2.31 -5.84 -10.64
CA PHE A 76 1.24 -5.02 -10.10
C PHE A 76 1.56 -3.56 -10.41
N THR A 77 0.62 -2.85 -11.03
CA THR A 77 0.77 -1.45 -11.38
C THR A 77 0.00 -0.56 -10.41
N PHE A 78 0.69 0.38 -9.80
CA PHE A 78 0.11 1.42 -8.94
C PHE A 78 0.33 2.79 -9.57
N THR A 79 -0.73 3.57 -9.71
CA THR A 79 -0.65 4.88 -10.37
C THR A 79 -1.45 5.94 -9.63
N GLY A 80 -0.99 7.19 -9.70
CA GLY A 80 -1.62 8.31 -9.04
C GLY A 80 -0.92 9.63 -9.37
N ASN A 81 -1.52 10.73 -8.93
CA ASN A 81 -0.85 12.03 -8.97
C ASN A 81 -0.08 12.23 -7.66
N SER A 82 1.21 12.52 -7.75
CA SER A 82 2.07 12.80 -6.62
C SER A 82 2.73 14.17 -6.77
N THR A 83 2.84 14.89 -5.66
CA THR A 83 3.65 16.09 -5.56
C THR A 83 5.08 15.67 -5.28
N LEU A 84 5.98 15.97 -6.23
CA LEU A 84 7.41 15.76 -6.13
C LEU A 84 8.05 17.08 -5.72
N ASN A 85 8.76 17.09 -4.60
CA ASN A 85 9.54 18.25 -4.15
C ASN A 85 11.04 17.97 -4.24
N TYR A 86 11.80 18.95 -4.70
CA TYR A 86 13.27 18.96 -4.62
C TYR A 86 13.75 20.40 -4.46
N SER A 87 14.30 20.73 -3.29
CA SER A 87 14.77 22.09 -2.98
C SER A 87 13.66 23.15 -3.20
N PHE A 88 13.81 24.05 -4.17
CA PHE A 88 12.82 25.07 -4.55
C PHE A 88 11.86 24.62 -5.66
N ILE A 89 12.01 23.40 -6.17
CA ILE A 89 11.18 22.83 -7.21
C ILE A 89 10.05 22.03 -6.56
N THR A 90 8.82 22.32 -6.96
CA THR A 90 7.63 21.53 -6.61
C THR A 90 6.83 21.28 -7.88
N ALA A 91 6.51 20.03 -8.17
CA ALA A 91 5.74 19.65 -9.34
C ALA A 91 4.74 18.55 -8.99
N THR A 92 3.49 18.68 -9.42
CA THR A 92 2.52 17.59 -9.34
C THR A 92 2.55 16.81 -10.64
N CYS A 93 2.95 15.55 -10.56
CA CYS A 93 3.19 14.66 -11.69
C CYS A 93 2.37 13.39 -11.54
N GLY A 94 2.06 12.72 -12.65
CA GLY A 94 1.63 11.34 -12.59
C GLY A 94 2.82 10.47 -12.22
N LEU A 95 2.65 9.57 -11.27
CA LEU A 95 3.65 8.57 -10.89
C LEU A 95 3.02 7.20 -11.08
N THR A 96 3.74 6.33 -11.76
CA THR A 96 3.39 4.92 -11.93
C THR A 96 4.53 4.09 -11.39
N LEU A 97 4.25 3.12 -10.54
CA LEU A 97 5.21 2.14 -10.02
C LEU A 97 4.73 0.73 -10.36
N GLU A 98 5.66 -0.13 -10.76
CA GLU A 98 5.38 -1.52 -11.12
C GLU A 98 6.24 -2.46 -10.28
N GLY A 99 5.63 -3.51 -9.74
CA GLY A 99 6.31 -4.36 -8.78
C GLY A 99 5.78 -5.78 -8.65
N HIS A 100 6.46 -6.53 -7.79
CA HIS A 100 6.11 -7.90 -7.41
C HIS A 100 5.95 -8.00 -5.90
N VAL A 101 5.19 -9.00 -5.48
CA VAL A 101 5.03 -9.39 -4.08
C VAL A 101 5.53 -10.82 -3.90
N ARG A 102 6.01 -11.17 -2.71
CA ARG A 102 6.34 -12.53 -2.30
C ARG A 102 5.83 -12.76 -0.89
N LYS A 103 4.93 -13.74 -0.73
CA LYS A 103 4.54 -14.25 0.59
C LYS A 103 5.63 -15.19 1.09
N ASN A 104 6.30 -14.86 2.19
CA ASN A 104 7.33 -15.70 2.76
C ASN A 104 6.72 -16.81 3.66
N SER A 105 7.51 -17.84 3.96
CA SER A 105 7.05 -19.00 4.74
C SER A 105 6.82 -18.70 6.22
N ASP A 106 7.34 -17.59 6.72
CA ASP A 106 7.22 -17.09 8.09
C ASP A 106 6.13 -16.03 8.24
N ASN A 107 5.21 -15.95 7.27
CA ASN A 107 4.14 -14.96 7.15
C ASN A 107 4.59 -13.52 6.87
N SER A 108 5.89 -13.23 6.76
CA SER A 108 6.34 -11.94 6.28
C SER A 108 6.05 -11.75 4.79
N ILE A 109 6.03 -10.50 4.34
CA ILE A 109 5.79 -10.14 2.94
C ILE A 109 7.03 -9.41 2.42
N SER A 110 7.54 -9.83 1.27
CA SER A 110 8.53 -9.07 0.53
C SER A 110 7.83 -8.33 -0.61
N ILE A 111 8.14 -7.05 -0.78
CA ILE A 111 7.65 -6.21 -1.87
C ILE A 111 8.87 -5.67 -2.61
N ARG A 112 8.82 -5.67 -3.94
CA ARG A 112 9.81 -4.98 -4.75
C ARG A 112 9.17 -4.18 -5.87
N VAL A 113 9.71 -3.00 -6.11
CA VAL A 113 9.36 -2.18 -7.29
C VAL A 113 10.46 -2.41 -8.31
N VAL A 114 10.10 -2.85 -9.51
CA VAL A 114 11.03 -3.22 -10.58
C VAL A 114 11.08 -2.19 -11.70
N ASP A 115 10.06 -1.33 -11.81
CA ASP A 115 10.01 -0.23 -12.76
C ASP A 115 9.16 0.92 -12.22
N GLY A 116 9.32 2.10 -12.82
CA GLY A 116 8.51 3.26 -12.52
C GLY A 116 8.71 4.41 -13.49
N ASP A 117 7.64 5.18 -13.68
CA ASP A 117 7.58 6.29 -14.63
C ASP A 117 6.98 7.55 -13.98
N VAL A 118 7.52 8.70 -14.39
CA VAL A 118 6.97 10.01 -14.03
C VAL A 118 6.41 10.66 -15.30
N SER A 119 5.11 10.89 -15.30
CA SER A 119 4.39 11.47 -16.42
C SER A 119 3.87 12.88 -16.11
N GLY A 120 3.66 13.66 -17.16
CA GLY A 120 3.14 15.03 -17.05
C GLY A 120 3.85 16.00 -17.97
N THR A 121 3.56 17.29 -17.83
CA THR A 121 4.15 18.36 -18.64
C THR A 121 5.08 19.25 -17.79
N GLY A 122 5.82 20.13 -18.45
CA GLY A 122 6.72 21.08 -17.77
C GLY A 122 7.83 20.33 -17.03
N THR A 123 7.97 20.61 -15.73
CA THR A 123 9.03 20.02 -14.90
C THR A 123 8.90 18.50 -14.77
N CYS A 124 7.68 17.95 -14.82
CA CYS A 124 7.47 16.49 -14.71
C CYS A 124 8.20 15.71 -15.80
N ALA A 125 8.23 16.23 -17.03
CA ALA A 125 8.91 15.58 -18.15
C ALA A 125 10.45 15.51 -18.00
N SER A 126 11.00 16.22 -17.02
CA SER A 126 12.43 16.20 -16.71
C SER A 126 12.76 15.38 -15.46
N ILE A 127 11.75 14.96 -14.70
CA ILE A 127 11.93 14.16 -13.49
C ILE A 127 11.88 12.68 -13.90
N GLY A 128 12.81 11.90 -13.39
CA GLY A 128 12.80 10.44 -13.53
C GLY A 128 12.98 9.76 -12.19
N VAL A 129 12.39 8.60 -12.03
CA VAL A 129 12.65 7.67 -10.92
C VAL A 129 13.49 6.50 -11.42
N GLY A 130 14.37 5.97 -10.59
CA GLY A 130 15.31 4.91 -10.95
C GLY A 130 15.92 4.24 -9.74
N GLY A 131 17.00 3.47 -9.92
CA GLY A 131 17.62 2.67 -8.85
C GLY A 131 16.99 1.30 -8.62
N PHE A 132 16.10 0.88 -9.52
CA PHE A 132 15.41 -0.40 -9.42
C PHE A 132 16.36 -1.61 -9.38
N PRO A 133 15.99 -2.68 -8.67
CA PRO A 133 14.77 -2.82 -7.88
C PRO A 133 14.81 -2.06 -6.56
N TRP A 134 13.66 -1.51 -6.13
CA TRP A 134 13.46 -1.01 -4.77
C TRP A 134 12.86 -2.13 -3.92
N TYR A 135 13.17 -2.16 -2.63
CA TYR A 135 12.60 -3.15 -1.70
C TYR A 135 11.96 -2.47 -0.50
N ALA A 136 10.84 -3.03 -0.04
CA ALA A 136 10.22 -2.65 1.21
C ALA A 136 10.86 -3.39 2.40
N SER A 137 11.02 -2.72 3.55
CA SER A 137 11.55 -3.30 4.79
C SER A 137 11.12 -2.50 6.03
N ASP A 138 10.95 -3.18 7.16
CA ASP A 138 10.85 -2.53 8.48
C ASP A 138 12.20 -1.96 8.97
N SER A 139 13.29 -2.33 8.30
CA SER A 139 14.63 -1.83 8.56
C SER A 139 15.03 -0.73 7.57
N THR A 140 16.21 -0.14 7.78
CA THR A 140 16.83 0.81 6.84
C THR A 140 17.84 0.13 5.89
N SER A 141 17.78 -1.20 5.75
CA SER A 141 18.64 -1.98 4.86
C SER A 141 17.79 -2.71 3.82
N PHE A 142 18.18 -2.57 2.55
CA PHE A 142 17.32 -2.95 1.42
C PHE A 142 18.03 -3.95 0.51
N SER A 143 17.41 -5.11 0.30
CA SER A 143 17.89 -6.19 -0.58
C SER A 143 16.75 -7.13 -0.95
N ASP A 144 17.01 -8.13 -1.81
CA ASP A 144 16.02 -9.18 -2.15
C ASP A 144 15.56 -10.03 -0.95
N SER A 145 16.29 -9.99 0.17
CA SER A 145 15.89 -10.63 1.42
C SER A 145 15.10 -9.71 2.35
N SER A 146 14.87 -8.45 1.98
CA SER A 146 14.06 -7.53 2.77
C SER A 146 12.60 -7.98 2.79
N SER A 147 11.97 -7.77 3.95
CA SER A 147 10.57 -8.10 4.19
C SER A 147 9.98 -7.10 5.18
N VAL A 148 8.66 -7.07 5.15
CA VAL A 148 7.79 -6.45 6.14
C VAL A 148 7.21 -7.58 6.99
N ASP A 149 7.31 -7.46 8.31
CA ASP A 149 6.96 -8.48 9.26
C ASP A 149 5.46 -8.81 9.22
N GLY A 150 5.15 -10.09 9.42
CA GLY A 150 3.80 -10.65 9.35
C GLY A 150 3.15 -10.90 10.71
N ALA A 151 2.03 -11.61 10.71
CA ALA A 151 1.42 -12.15 11.92
C ALA A 151 2.39 -13.07 12.71
N GLY A 152 2.64 -12.72 13.98
CA GLY A 152 3.39 -13.57 14.93
C GLY A 152 4.75 -13.04 15.37
N THR A 153 5.22 -11.92 14.84
CA THR A 153 6.43 -11.23 15.30
C THR A 153 6.08 -10.19 16.39
N PRO A 154 6.72 -10.19 17.58
CA PRO A 154 6.46 -9.18 18.60
C PRO A 154 7.02 -7.81 18.18
N GLY A 155 6.16 -6.84 17.87
CA GLY A 155 6.62 -5.47 17.58
C GLY A 155 5.66 -4.66 16.73
N ASP A 156 5.02 -5.29 15.73
CA ASP A 156 4.17 -4.60 14.77
C ASP A 156 2.76 -5.18 14.76
N VAL A 157 1.78 -4.32 15.02
CA VAL A 157 0.34 -4.64 14.99
C VAL A 157 -0.20 -4.03 13.70
N HIS A 158 -0.36 -4.85 12.66
CA HIS A 158 -0.83 -4.40 11.35
C HIS A 158 -2.36 -4.52 11.30
N PRO A 159 -3.10 -3.40 11.28
CA PRO A 159 -4.55 -3.42 11.46
C PRO A 159 -5.28 -4.32 10.44
N PRO A 160 -6.48 -4.83 10.77
CA PRO A 160 -7.27 -5.73 9.93
C PRO A 160 -7.49 -5.15 8.52
N ALA A 161 -8.07 -5.92 7.58
CA ALA A 161 -8.37 -5.58 6.18
C ALA A 161 -8.91 -4.15 5.88
N THR A 162 -9.32 -3.37 6.90
CA THR A 162 -9.78 -1.99 6.81
C THR A 162 -8.77 -0.93 7.30
N GLY A 163 -7.54 -1.29 7.67
CA GLY A 163 -6.50 -0.38 8.16
C GLY A 163 -5.31 -0.24 7.23
N VAL A 164 -4.30 0.51 7.68
CA VAL A 164 -3.03 0.73 6.96
C VAL A 164 -1.85 0.15 7.71
N THR A 165 -0.85 -0.26 6.96
CA THR A 165 0.46 -0.71 7.45
C THR A 165 1.53 0.22 6.88
N SER A 166 2.68 0.36 7.54
CA SER A 166 3.76 1.23 7.08
C SER A 166 5.07 0.47 7.00
N ALA A 167 5.87 0.72 5.97
CA ALA A 167 7.22 0.21 5.85
C ALA A 167 8.14 1.24 5.19
N ASN A 168 9.46 1.05 5.31
CA ASN A 168 10.43 1.82 4.53
C ASN A 168 10.56 1.23 3.13
N ILE A 169 10.78 2.04 2.11
CA ILE A 169 11.15 1.57 0.77
C ILE A 169 12.45 2.23 0.30
N GLY A 170 13.41 1.41 -0.13
CA GLY A 170 14.77 1.89 -0.39
C GLY A 170 15.35 1.52 -1.74
N GLN A 171 16.55 2.05 -1.99
CA GLN A 171 17.22 2.07 -3.31
C GLN A 171 16.59 3.02 -4.31
N ILE A 172 15.86 4.02 -3.81
CA ILE A 172 15.24 5.05 -4.64
C ILE A 172 16.35 5.94 -5.20
N GLU A 173 16.34 6.13 -6.52
CA GLU A 173 17.05 7.22 -7.18
C GLU A 173 16.03 8.16 -7.85
N VAL A 174 16.22 9.46 -7.66
CA VAL A 174 15.46 10.49 -8.38
C VAL A 174 16.43 11.29 -9.23
N SER A 175 16.08 11.50 -10.49
CA SER A 175 16.84 12.29 -11.45
C SER A 175 16.05 13.49 -11.91
N ILE A 176 16.73 14.60 -12.19
CA ILE A 176 16.16 15.79 -12.82
C ILE A 176 17.08 16.18 -13.98
N PHE A 177 16.50 16.41 -15.15
CA PHE A 177 17.23 16.67 -16.41
C PHE A 177 18.30 15.58 -16.71
N GLY A 178 17.99 14.33 -16.39
CA GLY A 178 18.86 13.17 -16.63
C GLY A 178 20.06 13.05 -15.67
N SER A 179 20.14 13.88 -14.63
CA SER A 179 21.16 13.76 -13.57
C SER A 179 20.52 13.31 -12.27
N THR A 180 21.07 12.28 -11.63
CA THR A 180 20.63 11.82 -10.30
C THR A 180 20.86 12.92 -9.27
N VAL A 181 19.79 13.34 -8.58
CA VAL A 181 19.81 14.40 -7.56
C VAL A 181 19.61 13.87 -6.15
N CYS A 182 18.95 12.72 -6.01
CA CYS A 182 18.67 12.09 -4.72
C CYS A 182 18.82 10.59 -4.83
N THR A 183 19.42 9.99 -3.80
CA THR A 183 19.51 8.55 -3.63
C THR A 183 19.24 8.21 -2.16
N GLY A 184 18.50 7.14 -1.88
CA GLY A 184 18.23 6.74 -0.51
C GLY A 184 17.02 5.84 -0.33
N TYR A 185 16.29 6.07 0.76
CA TYR A 185 15.04 5.39 1.07
C TYR A 185 14.01 6.38 1.58
N MET A 186 12.74 6.04 1.40
CA MET A 186 11.61 6.76 1.95
C MET A 186 11.07 6.01 3.17
N PRO A 187 10.95 6.67 4.34
CA PRO A 187 10.36 6.05 5.52
C PRO A 187 8.84 6.14 5.49
N ASP A 188 8.21 5.25 6.25
CA ASP A 188 6.79 5.30 6.60
C ASP A 188 5.84 5.36 5.39
N VAL A 189 6.14 4.62 4.32
CA VAL A 189 5.21 4.46 3.19
C VAL A 189 4.07 3.57 3.63
N GLU A 190 2.85 4.11 3.59
CA GLU A 190 1.67 3.37 4.03
C GLU A 190 1.10 2.53 2.90
N PHE A 191 0.64 1.32 3.20
CA PHE A 191 -0.17 0.49 2.32
C PHE A 191 -1.54 0.25 2.95
N GLY A 192 -2.59 0.39 2.14
CA GLY A 192 -3.97 0.11 2.54
C GLY A 192 -4.63 -0.85 1.56
N ASN A 193 -5.33 -1.85 2.09
CA ASN A 193 -6.15 -2.74 1.28
C ASN A 193 -7.35 -1.99 0.70
N GLY A 194 -7.84 -2.49 -0.44
CA GLY A 194 -9.13 -2.10 -0.98
C GLY A 194 -10.27 -2.40 0.01
N ASN A 195 -11.05 -1.39 0.40
CA ASN A 195 -12.21 -1.59 1.29
C ASN A 195 -13.48 -0.91 0.76
N PRO A 196 -14.54 -1.65 0.38
CA PRO A 196 -14.59 -3.13 0.27
C PRO A 196 -13.54 -3.65 -0.72
N VAL A 197 -13.24 -4.95 -0.72
CA VAL A 197 -12.19 -5.57 -1.57
C VAL A 197 -12.36 -5.33 -3.08
N THR A 198 -13.50 -4.79 -3.51
CA THR A 198 -13.73 -4.35 -4.89
C THR A 198 -13.10 -2.98 -5.20
N ASN A 199 -12.62 -2.26 -4.18
CA ASN A 199 -11.88 -1.03 -4.33
C ASN A 199 -10.39 -1.36 -4.53
N SER A 200 -9.66 -0.47 -5.19
CA SER A 200 -8.21 -0.60 -5.34
C SER A 200 -7.51 -0.51 -3.98
N SER A 201 -6.52 -1.36 -3.75
CA SER A 201 -5.49 -1.08 -2.74
C SER A 201 -4.68 0.17 -3.13
N TYR A 202 -3.94 0.71 -2.17
CA TYR A 202 -3.14 1.91 -2.40
C TYR A 202 -1.86 1.94 -1.56
N PHE A 203 -0.88 2.68 -2.08
CA PHE A 203 0.26 3.18 -1.33
C PHE A 203 0.12 4.68 -1.11
N ASP A 204 0.33 5.16 0.11
CA ASP A 204 0.43 6.58 0.43
C ASP A 204 1.88 6.94 0.75
N PHE A 205 2.44 7.83 -0.06
CA PHE A 205 3.75 8.42 0.15
C PHE A 205 3.54 9.81 0.73
N ASP A 206 4.10 10.12 1.90
CA ASP A 206 4.08 11.47 2.46
C ASP A 206 5.38 11.77 3.22
N ASN A 207 6.51 11.58 2.55
CA ASN A 207 7.81 11.71 3.20
C ASN A 207 8.93 12.15 2.23
N ASP A 208 10.04 12.55 2.84
CA ASP A 208 11.29 12.83 2.14
C ASP A 208 12.16 11.57 2.06
N ILE A 209 12.93 11.45 0.97
CA ILE A 209 14.01 10.48 0.86
C ILE A 209 15.09 10.86 1.87
N VAL A 210 15.35 9.97 2.82
CA VAL A 210 16.22 10.22 3.97
C VAL A 210 17.61 10.68 3.53
N GLY A 211 18.06 11.79 4.11
CA GLY A 211 19.37 12.39 3.82
C GLY A 211 19.39 13.25 2.55
N THR A 212 18.24 13.52 1.93
CA THR A 212 18.13 14.33 0.72
C THR A 212 17.08 15.45 0.88
N ALA A 213 16.91 16.26 -0.16
CA ALA A 213 15.83 17.25 -0.25
C ALA A 213 14.68 16.80 -1.18
N CYS A 214 14.69 15.54 -1.63
CA CYS A 214 13.63 14.98 -2.46
C CYS A 214 12.51 14.44 -1.59
N GLY A 215 11.27 14.79 -1.91
CA GLY A 215 10.09 14.21 -1.28
C GLY A 215 9.01 13.87 -2.28
N VAL A 216 8.15 12.97 -1.85
CA VAL A 216 6.99 12.49 -2.60
C VAL A 216 5.80 12.56 -1.64
N SER A 217 4.77 13.28 -2.06
CA SER A 217 3.50 13.35 -1.34
C SER A 217 2.36 13.00 -2.31
N GLY A 218 1.71 11.86 -2.13
CA GLY A 218 0.60 11.42 -2.96
C GLY A 218 0.28 9.94 -2.83
N VAL A 219 -0.96 9.61 -3.22
CA VAL A 219 -1.50 8.26 -3.17
C VAL A 219 -1.43 7.62 -4.55
N LEU A 220 -0.86 6.41 -4.63
CA LEU A 220 -0.88 5.55 -5.81
C LEU A 220 -1.85 4.40 -5.58
N SER A 221 -2.81 4.21 -6.48
CA SER A 221 -3.81 3.14 -6.36
C SER A 221 -3.56 2.07 -7.41
N SER A 222 -3.88 0.82 -7.06
CA SER A 222 -3.77 -0.30 -7.99
C SER A 222 -4.74 -0.17 -9.18
N VAL A 223 -4.35 -0.73 -10.31
CA VAL A 223 -5.22 -0.86 -11.48
C VAL A 223 -6.36 -1.83 -11.18
N LEU A 224 -7.56 -1.51 -11.68
CA LEU A 224 -8.77 -2.29 -11.45
C LEU A 224 -8.57 -3.74 -11.92
N ASN A 225 -8.90 -4.69 -11.04
CA ASN A 225 -8.77 -6.14 -11.24
C ASN A 225 -7.32 -6.66 -11.30
N GLU A 226 -6.30 -5.83 -11.12
CA GLU A 226 -4.88 -6.23 -11.03
C GLU A 226 -4.32 -5.78 -9.68
N ASP A 227 -5.00 -6.22 -8.62
CA ASP A 227 -4.81 -5.76 -7.25
C ASP A 227 -4.14 -6.83 -6.37
N VAL A 228 -3.50 -6.39 -5.30
CA VAL A 228 -2.99 -7.27 -4.24
C VAL A 228 -3.48 -6.74 -2.90
N ASN A 229 -3.94 -7.65 -2.05
CA ASN A 229 -4.36 -7.33 -0.69
C ASN A 229 -3.67 -8.27 0.30
N ALA A 230 -3.44 -7.77 1.51
CA ALA A 230 -2.81 -8.50 2.60
C ALA A 230 -3.50 -8.21 3.93
N TRP A 231 -4.00 -9.24 4.62
CA TRP A 231 -4.73 -9.14 5.90
C TRP A 231 -4.66 -10.42 6.74
#